data_AF-A0A382QEK0-F1
#
_entry.id   AF-A0A382QEK0-F1
#
_cell.length_a   1.000
_cell.length_b   1.000
_cell.length_c   1.000
_cell.angle_alpha   90.00
_cell.angle_beta   90.00
_cell.angle_gamma   90.00
#
_symmetry.space_group_name_H-M   'P 1'
#
loop_
_entity.id
_entity.type
_entity.pdbx_description
1 polymer ?
#
loop_
_entity_poly.entity_id
_entity_poly.type
_entity_poly.pdbx_seq_one_letter_code
_entity_poly.pdbx_strand_id
1 'polypeptide(L)'
;MKKLLLLLILSFFSAQGFAAGCPDGSEPVKSISADGTYFVYNCGNTNTSSSNTSLITEINPVYYSGWKQLSNTMTGLSSHNFQFLNDSTKSRRGNQYQRFELRDGDCGSYTTWDDCANDRQRVEFTADFLPPKGKHCIAFSIMLDDSFVTMHPTSTALAQIQQSGGPSGFIEGFKSNPGVLMFHAHEGYYDFDWLYLHGSRTDIKQTDLRFRLLSLDEMKDKWTDISFCLDFAKNNMSL
;
A
#
# COMPACT_ATOMS: atom_id res chain seq x y z
N MET A 1 47.77 -56.18 11.86
CA MET A 1 46.48 -56.18 11.14
C MET A 1 45.40 -55.61 12.06
N LYS A 2 44.61 -54.67 11.53
CA LYS A 2 43.31 -54.19 12.02
C LYS A 2 43.32 -53.18 13.18
N LYS A 3 42.47 -52.16 12.98
CA LYS A 3 41.89 -51.17 13.91
C LYS A 3 42.73 -49.89 14.03
N LEU A 4 42.21 -48.69 13.79
CA LEU A 4 40.83 -48.27 13.66
C LEU A 4 40.81 -46.90 12.95
N LEU A 5 39.94 -46.82 11.94
CA LEU A 5 39.35 -45.60 11.39
C LEU A 5 39.02 -44.62 12.54
N LEU A 6 39.66 -43.46 12.60
CA LEU A 6 39.28 -42.43 13.56
C LEU A 6 39.26 -41.04 12.89
N LEU A 7 38.04 -40.57 12.71
CA LEU A 7 37.62 -39.16 12.60
C LEU A 7 37.81 -38.47 11.24
N LEU A 8 37.18 -39.04 10.23
CA LEU A 8 36.49 -38.29 9.18
C LEU A 8 35.06 -37.93 9.65
N ILE A 9 34.89 -37.26 10.79
CA ILE A 9 33.59 -36.79 11.27
C ILE A 9 33.80 -35.53 12.13
N LEU A 10 33.76 -34.34 11.53
CA LEU A 10 33.10 -33.17 12.13
C LEU A 10 32.97 -32.00 11.14
N SER A 11 32.52 -32.28 9.91
CA SER A 11 32.16 -31.24 8.95
C SER A 11 30.77 -31.52 8.39
N PHE A 12 29.78 -31.51 9.28
CA PHE A 12 28.36 -31.31 8.99
C PHE A 12 27.65 -30.89 10.30
N PHE A 13 27.85 -29.66 10.75
CA PHE A 13 26.79 -29.00 11.52
C PHE A 13 25.79 -28.43 10.51
N SER A 14 25.01 -29.31 9.87
CA SER A 14 23.70 -28.87 9.41
C SER A 14 22.83 -28.79 10.64
N ALA A 15 22.75 -27.61 11.27
CA ALA A 15 21.58 -27.29 12.05
C ALA A 15 20.43 -27.14 11.04
N GLN A 16 19.87 -28.28 10.61
CA GLN A 16 18.50 -28.29 10.15
C GLN A 16 17.70 -28.01 11.41
N GLY A 17 17.47 -26.73 11.70
CA GLY A 17 16.48 -26.35 12.67
C GLY A 17 15.18 -26.94 12.16
N PHE A 18 14.73 -28.03 12.78
CA PHE A 18 13.35 -28.46 12.65
C PHE A 18 12.52 -27.22 13.03
N ALA A 19 11.84 -26.62 12.05
CA ALA A 19 10.77 -25.70 12.36
C ALA A 19 9.82 -26.51 13.24
N ALA A 20 9.72 -26.12 14.50
CA ALA A 20 8.76 -26.73 15.41
C ALA A 20 7.39 -26.40 14.83
N GLY A 21 6.85 -27.33 14.04
CA GLY A 21 5.47 -27.29 13.61
C GLY A 21 4.58 -27.21 14.84
N CYS A 22 3.42 -26.60 14.68
CA CYS A 22 2.50 -26.48 15.79
C CYS A 22 2.07 -27.85 16.31
N PRO A 23 1.69 -27.99 17.59
CA PRO A 23 1.26 -29.27 18.15
C PRO A 23 0.11 -29.95 17.39
N ASP A 24 -0.63 -29.18 16.59
CA ASP A 24 -1.72 -29.62 15.72
C ASP A 24 -1.29 -29.95 14.28
N GLY A 25 0.01 -29.83 13.95
CA GLY A 25 0.57 -30.08 12.63
C GLY A 25 0.44 -28.91 11.66
N SER A 26 -0.08 -27.75 12.09
CA SER A 26 -0.11 -26.53 11.27
C SER A 26 1.25 -25.85 11.20
N GLU A 27 1.47 -25.08 10.14
CA GLU A 27 2.64 -24.21 10.03
C GLU A 27 2.46 -22.99 10.94
N PRO A 28 3.45 -22.64 11.77
CA PRO A 28 3.35 -21.50 12.67
C PRO A 28 3.21 -20.20 11.89
N VAL A 29 2.30 -19.34 12.34
CA VAL A 29 2.07 -18.02 11.73
C VAL A 29 3.11 -17.05 12.23
N LYS A 30 3.83 -16.42 11.30
CA LYS A 30 4.80 -15.36 11.58
C LYS A 30 4.06 -14.06 11.90
N SER A 31 4.41 -13.41 13.01
CA SER A 31 3.93 -12.08 13.40
C SER A 31 5.10 -11.22 13.89
N ILE A 32 4.87 -9.92 14.08
CA ILE A 32 5.85 -8.99 14.65
C ILE A 32 5.62 -8.90 16.16
N SER A 33 6.68 -8.75 16.95
CA SER A 33 6.59 -8.54 18.41
C SER A 33 5.80 -7.27 18.73
N ALA A 34 5.25 -7.20 19.95
CA ALA A 34 4.47 -6.04 20.40
C ALA A 34 5.27 -4.72 20.37
N ASP A 35 6.59 -4.79 20.43
CA ASP A 35 7.51 -3.64 20.35
C ASP A 35 8.12 -3.43 18.96
N GLY A 36 7.77 -4.25 17.96
CA GLY A 36 8.23 -4.11 16.58
C GLY A 36 9.65 -4.61 16.31
N THR A 37 10.37 -5.13 17.30
CA THR A 37 11.82 -5.36 17.18
C THR A 37 12.23 -6.75 16.68
N TYR A 38 11.32 -7.73 16.66
CA TYR A 38 11.62 -9.09 16.18
C TYR A 38 10.38 -9.85 15.68
N PHE A 39 10.61 -10.98 14.99
CA PHE A 39 9.54 -11.87 14.54
C PHE A 39 9.19 -12.91 15.61
N VAL A 40 7.89 -13.09 15.84
CA VAL A 40 7.31 -14.10 16.72
C VAL A 40 6.59 -15.13 15.86
N TYR A 41 6.77 -16.43 16.15
CA TYR A 41 6.09 -17.51 15.45
C TYR A 41 5.06 -18.11 16.39
N ASN A 42 3.78 -17.92 16.08
CA ASN A 42 2.66 -18.31 16.93
C ASN A 42 1.89 -19.47 16.31
N CYS A 43 1.52 -20.43 17.15
CA CYS A 43 0.61 -21.51 16.79
C CYS A 43 -0.83 -21.07 17.07
N GLY A 44 -1.61 -20.90 16.02
CA GLY A 44 -2.92 -20.25 16.09
C GLY A 44 -4.04 -21.19 16.51
N ASN A 45 -4.63 -20.98 17.69
CA ASN A 45 -6.02 -21.35 17.92
C ASN A 45 -6.88 -20.22 17.32
N THR A 46 -7.50 -20.48 16.16
CA THR A 46 -8.36 -19.51 15.46
C THR A 46 -9.65 -19.31 16.24
N ASN A 47 -9.64 -18.43 17.24
CA ASN A 47 -10.86 -17.72 17.61
C ASN A 47 -11.18 -16.74 16.49
N THR A 48 -11.78 -17.25 15.41
CA THR A 48 -12.48 -16.43 14.44
C THR A 48 -13.67 -15.79 15.15
N SER A 49 -13.46 -14.64 15.78
CA SER A 49 -14.53 -13.69 16.01
C SER A 49 -15.00 -13.25 14.62
N SER A 50 -16.00 -13.96 14.10
CA SER A 50 -16.70 -13.62 12.88
C SER A 50 -17.47 -12.32 13.13
N SER A 51 -16.79 -11.18 13.09
CA SER A 51 -17.46 -9.93 12.78
C SER A 51 -17.91 -10.05 11.33
N ASN A 52 -19.20 -10.28 11.11
CA ASN A 52 -19.83 -10.12 9.79
C ASN A 52 -19.82 -8.64 9.40
N THR A 53 -18.62 -8.10 9.20
CA THR A 53 -18.39 -6.81 8.55
C THR A 53 -18.33 -7.12 7.07
N SER A 54 -19.44 -6.87 6.37
CA SER A 54 -19.47 -6.90 4.91
C SER A 54 -18.34 -6.03 4.36
N LEU A 55 -17.57 -6.58 3.41
CA LEU A 55 -16.57 -5.82 2.67
C LEU A 55 -17.23 -4.63 2.00
N ILE A 56 -16.73 -3.42 2.30
CA ILE A 56 -17.15 -2.21 1.60
C ILE A 56 -16.35 -2.15 0.31
N THR A 57 -17.05 -2.20 -0.82
CA THR A 57 -16.46 -2.14 -2.17
C THR A 57 -16.92 -0.89 -2.94
N GLU A 58 -17.85 -0.13 -2.36
CA GLU A 58 -18.43 1.07 -2.95
C GLU A 58 -18.64 2.13 -1.87
N ILE A 59 -18.23 3.37 -2.16
CA ILE A 59 -18.43 4.54 -1.30
C ILE A 59 -19.13 5.62 -2.13
N ASN A 60 -20.23 6.14 -1.60
CA ASN A 60 -20.85 7.36 -2.10
C ASN A 60 -20.22 8.56 -1.40
N PRO A 61 -19.32 9.30 -2.07
CA PRO A 61 -18.68 10.44 -1.45
C PRO A 61 -19.68 11.58 -1.23
N VAL A 62 -19.30 12.53 -0.37
CA VAL A 62 -20.10 13.73 -0.12
C VAL A 62 -20.38 14.51 -1.41
N TYR A 63 -21.55 15.14 -1.50
CA TYR A 63 -22.08 15.74 -2.75
C TYR A 63 -21.12 16.75 -3.43
N TYR A 64 -20.22 17.36 -2.65
CA TYR A 64 -19.27 18.37 -3.11
C TYR A 64 -17.88 17.82 -3.47
N SER A 65 -17.66 16.50 -3.41
CA SER A 65 -16.37 15.89 -3.74
C SER A 65 -16.02 15.96 -5.24
N GLY A 66 -17.00 16.21 -6.11
CA GLY A 66 -16.84 16.16 -7.57
C GLY A 66 -16.87 14.74 -8.14
N TRP A 67 -16.87 13.71 -7.28
CA TRP A 67 -16.95 12.29 -7.65
C TRP A 67 -18.33 11.74 -7.33
N LYS A 68 -18.85 10.84 -8.17
CA LYS A 68 -20.15 10.21 -7.92
C LYS A 68 -20.03 8.99 -7.04
N GLN A 69 -18.94 8.25 -7.22
CA GLN A 69 -18.69 6.97 -6.58
C GLN A 69 -17.18 6.76 -6.48
N LEU A 70 -16.76 6.12 -5.40
CA LEU A 70 -15.45 5.48 -5.31
C LEU A 70 -15.69 3.97 -5.25
N SER A 71 -14.91 3.20 -6.00
CA SER A 71 -15.10 1.75 -6.08
C SER A 71 -13.80 0.98 -5.86
N ASN A 72 -13.94 -0.22 -5.32
CA ASN A 72 -12.88 -1.21 -5.21
C ASN A 72 -13.45 -2.55 -5.69
N THR A 73 -12.92 -3.04 -6.81
CA THR A 73 -13.33 -4.33 -7.42
C THR A 73 -12.40 -5.48 -7.05
N MET A 74 -11.46 -5.25 -6.14
CA MET A 74 -10.48 -6.24 -5.73
C MET A 74 -11.10 -7.31 -4.84
N THR A 75 -10.73 -8.55 -5.09
CA THR A 75 -11.10 -9.72 -4.28
C THR A 75 -9.94 -10.13 -3.37
N GLY A 76 -10.21 -10.96 -2.37
CA GLY A 76 -9.18 -11.41 -1.39
C GLY A 76 -8.95 -10.44 -0.23
N LEU A 77 -9.66 -9.32 -0.19
CA LEU A 77 -9.59 -8.37 0.92
C LEU A 77 -10.30 -8.90 2.18
N SER A 78 -9.77 -8.52 3.32
CA SER A 78 -10.37 -8.69 4.64
C SER A 78 -11.07 -7.40 5.08
N SER A 79 -11.97 -7.51 6.05
CA SER A 79 -12.73 -6.35 6.53
C SER A 79 -11.90 -5.31 7.28
N HIS A 80 -10.71 -5.66 7.78
CA HIS A 80 -9.80 -4.67 8.36
C HIS A 80 -9.13 -3.81 7.30
N ASN A 81 -9.00 -4.30 6.04
CA ASN A 81 -8.27 -3.57 5.02
C ASN A 81 -8.89 -2.22 4.69
N PHE A 82 -10.21 -2.15 4.79
CA PHE A 82 -10.94 -0.89 4.70
C PHE A 82 -12.10 -0.86 5.68
N GLN A 83 -12.19 0.22 6.43
CA GLN A 83 -13.31 0.47 7.34
C GLN A 83 -13.83 1.89 7.16
N PHE A 84 -15.16 2.03 7.13
CA PHE A 84 -15.83 3.31 7.21
C PHE A 84 -16.31 3.52 8.64
N LEU A 85 -15.62 4.39 9.39
CA LEU A 85 -15.77 4.50 10.84
C LEU A 85 -16.55 5.76 11.23
N ASN A 86 -17.45 5.62 12.21
CA ASN A 86 -18.28 6.70 12.76
C ASN A 86 -17.70 7.20 14.08
N ASP A 87 -16.73 8.11 14.05
CA ASP A 87 -16.15 8.70 15.25
C ASP A 87 -15.74 10.16 14.98
N SER A 88 -16.59 11.08 15.44
CA SER A 88 -16.41 12.52 15.27
C SER A 88 -15.22 13.10 16.03
N THR A 89 -14.67 12.38 17.01
CA THR A 89 -13.49 12.85 17.76
C THR A 89 -12.20 12.66 16.97
N LYS A 90 -12.18 11.66 16.07
CA LYS A 90 -11.06 11.38 15.18
C LYS A 90 -11.27 11.89 13.75
N SER A 91 -12.50 12.18 13.33
CA SER A 91 -12.78 12.71 11.99
C SER A 91 -12.17 14.08 11.74
N ARG A 92 -11.52 14.25 10.57
CA ARG A 92 -11.09 15.57 10.08
C ARG A 92 -12.22 16.59 9.99
N ARG A 93 -13.39 16.10 9.53
CA ARG A 93 -14.62 16.88 9.33
C ARG A 93 -15.82 15.95 9.40
N GLY A 94 -16.90 16.41 10.02
CA GLY A 94 -18.10 15.60 10.19
C GLY A 94 -17.92 14.56 11.29
N ASN A 95 -18.57 13.41 11.14
CA ASN A 95 -18.61 12.33 12.13
C ASN A 95 -18.05 11.00 11.61
N GLN A 96 -17.44 11.00 10.41
CA GLN A 96 -16.97 9.78 9.75
C GLN A 96 -15.57 9.95 9.17
N TYR A 97 -14.82 8.86 9.05
CA TYR A 97 -13.57 8.80 8.29
C TYR A 97 -13.34 7.41 7.71
N GLN A 98 -12.46 7.35 6.71
CA GLN A 98 -12.06 6.13 6.06
C GLN A 98 -10.74 5.65 6.66
N ARG A 99 -10.67 4.39 7.06
CA ARG A 99 -9.45 3.75 7.56
C ARG A 99 -9.01 2.70 6.56
N PHE A 100 -7.77 2.83 6.10
CA PHE A 100 -7.09 1.85 5.26
C PHE A 100 -6.03 1.17 6.13
N GLU A 101 -5.93 -0.16 6.06
CA GLU A 101 -4.94 -0.94 6.80
C GLU A 101 -4.40 -2.05 5.91
N LEU A 102 -3.08 -2.20 5.87
CA LEU A 102 -2.43 -3.37 5.29
C LEU A 102 -1.61 -4.03 6.39
N ARG A 103 -1.77 -5.34 6.52
CA ARG A 103 -0.96 -6.21 7.37
C ARG A 103 -0.10 -7.09 6.49
N ASP A 104 0.95 -7.64 7.08
CA ASP A 104 1.79 -8.62 6.39
C ASP A 104 0.93 -9.79 5.86
N GLY A 105 1.11 -10.14 4.59
CA GLY A 105 0.32 -11.14 3.88
C GLY A 105 -1.00 -10.65 3.28
N ASP A 106 -1.44 -9.42 3.55
CA ASP A 106 -2.65 -8.87 2.93
C ASP A 106 -2.40 -8.58 1.44
N CYS A 107 -2.94 -9.42 0.56
CA CYS A 107 -2.88 -9.23 -0.87
C CYS A 107 -4.23 -9.57 -1.51
N GLY A 108 -4.54 -8.90 -2.62
CA GLY A 108 -5.80 -9.06 -3.33
C GLY A 108 -5.59 -9.27 -4.82
N SER A 109 -6.68 -9.49 -5.54
CA SER A 109 -6.63 -9.65 -7.00
C SER A 109 -7.79 -8.99 -7.70
N TYR A 110 -7.49 -8.47 -8.88
CA TYR A 110 -8.42 -8.11 -9.93
C TYR A 110 -8.50 -9.22 -10.97
N THR A 111 -9.48 -9.15 -11.87
CA THR A 111 -9.65 -10.13 -12.96
C THR A 111 -8.43 -10.30 -13.87
N THR A 112 -7.56 -9.28 -13.95
CA THR A 112 -6.38 -9.25 -14.85
C THR A 112 -5.05 -9.08 -14.11
N TRP A 113 -5.07 -9.04 -12.77
CA TRP A 113 -3.89 -8.75 -11.96
C TRP A 113 -4.02 -9.36 -10.57
N ASP A 114 -2.99 -10.05 -10.13
CA ASP A 114 -2.93 -10.69 -8.81
C ASP A 114 -1.78 -10.06 -8.01
N ASP A 115 -2.10 -9.33 -6.94
CA ASP A 115 -1.08 -8.71 -6.10
C ASP A 115 -0.27 -9.77 -5.34
N CYS A 116 -0.89 -10.89 -4.92
CA CYS A 116 -0.20 -11.98 -4.24
C CYS A 116 0.87 -12.64 -5.13
N ALA A 117 0.55 -12.85 -6.41
CA ALA A 117 1.48 -13.45 -7.36
C ALA A 117 2.64 -12.52 -7.77
N ASN A 118 2.52 -11.22 -7.48
CA ASN A 118 3.49 -10.19 -7.89
C ASN A 118 4.14 -9.49 -6.68
N ASP A 119 4.12 -10.14 -5.51
CA ASP A 119 4.72 -9.63 -4.26
C ASP A 119 4.28 -8.20 -3.92
N ARG A 120 2.97 -7.96 -4.06
CA ARG A 120 2.34 -6.67 -3.83
C ARG A 120 1.22 -6.81 -2.79
N GLN A 121 1.05 -5.74 -2.02
CA GLN A 121 -0.03 -5.56 -1.07
C GLN A 121 -0.76 -4.26 -1.41
N ARG A 122 -2.08 -4.27 -1.35
CA ARG A 122 -2.88 -3.11 -1.76
C ARG A 122 -4.26 -3.14 -1.15
N VAL A 123 -4.76 -1.97 -0.81
CA VAL A 123 -6.19 -1.68 -0.65
C VAL A 123 -6.40 -0.24 -1.07
N GLU A 124 -7.16 -0.03 -2.14
CA GLU A 124 -7.33 1.27 -2.78
C GLU A 124 -8.77 1.41 -3.29
N PHE A 125 -9.27 2.64 -3.29
CA PHE A 125 -10.52 2.98 -3.95
C PHE A 125 -10.23 3.89 -5.14
N THR A 126 -10.86 3.58 -6.26
CA THR A 126 -10.71 4.31 -7.51
C THR A 126 -11.92 5.20 -7.72
N ALA A 127 -11.68 6.49 -7.98
CA ALA A 127 -12.70 7.43 -8.42
C ALA A 127 -12.97 7.27 -9.92
N ASP A 128 -14.08 7.86 -10.39
CA ASP A 128 -14.36 7.97 -11.82
C ASP A 128 -13.24 8.68 -12.59
N PHE A 129 -13.22 8.52 -13.92
CA PHE A 129 -12.21 9.12 -14.79
C PHE A 129 -12.19 10.65 -14.69
N LEU A 130 -10.99 11.22 -14.45
CA LEU A 130 -10.72 12.65 -14.55
C LEU A 130 -10.36 13.01 -16.01
N PRO A 131 -11.20 13.78 -16.73
CA PRO A 131 -10.85 14.19 -18.09
C PRO A 131 -9.66 15.15 -18.08
N PRO A 132 -8.68 15.01 -19.00
CA PRO A 132 -7.53 15.91 -19.08
C PRO A 132 -7.91 17.23 -19.78
N LYS A 133 -8.88 17.98 -19.24
CA LYS A 133 -9.39 19.21 -19.84
C LYS A 133 -9.64 20.29 -18.80
N GLY A 134 -9.17 21.50 -19.08
CA GLY A 134 -9.38 22.64 -18.19
C GLY A 134 -8.56 22.51 -16.92
N LYS A 135 -9.02 23.15 -15.84
CA LYS A 135 -8.34 23.12 -14.54
C LYS A 135 -9.11 22.24 -13.57
N HIS A 136 -8.44 21.23 -13.04
CA HIS A 136 -8.96 20.34 -12.00
C HIS A 136 -8.18 20.57 -10.72
N CYS A 137 -8.87 20.83 -9.61
CA CYS A 137 -8.25 20.92 -8.29
C CYS A 137 -8.70 19.72 -7.46
N ILE A 138 -7.74 19.03 -6.87
CA ILE A 138 -7.95 17.85 -6.05
C ILE A 138 -7.48 18.20 -4.64
N ALA A 139 -8.26 17.81 -3.65
CA ALA A 139 -7.90 17.94 -2.26
C ALA A 139 -8.33 16.69 -1.48
N PHE A 140 -7.51 16.28 -0.54
CA PHE A 140 -7.80 15.22 0.40
C PHE A 140 -7.09 15.48 1.72
N SER A 141 -7.57 14.84 2.77
CA SER A 141 -6.93 14.87 4.09
C SER A 141 -6.48 13.46 4.43
N ILE A 142 -5.28 13.32 4.96
CA ILE A 142 -4.71 12.04 5.39
C ILE A 142 -4.17 12.18 6.81
N MET A 143 -4.30 11.12 7.59
CA MET A 143 -3.71 11.00 8.91
C MET A 143 -3.05 9.64 8.98
N LEU A 144 -1.84 9.59 9.53
CA LEU A 144 -1.17 8.33 9.85
C LEU A 144 -1.54 7.96 11.29
N ASP A 145 -1.88 6.70 11.52
CA ASP A 145 -2.02 6.19 12.89
C ASP A 145 -0.65 6.26 13.60
N ASP A 146 -0.60 6.49 14.91
CA ASP A 146 0.66 6.49 15.67
C ASP A 146 1.49 5.21 15.45
N SER A 147 0.80 4.07 15.29
CA SER A 147 1.41 2.76 15.00
C SER A 147 1.83 2.56 13.54
N PHE A 148 1.64 3.56 12.67
CA PHE A 148 2.03 3.48 11.28
C PHE A 148 3.54 3.26 11.14
N VAL A 149 3.90 2.23 10.38
CA VAL A 149 5.28 1.87 10.05
C VAL A 149 5.47 1.83 8.55
N THR A 150 6.59 2.35 8.07
CA THR A 150 7.00 2.17 6.68
C THR A 150 7.67 0.82 6.51
N MET A 151 7.38 0.13 5.41
CA MET A 151 8.03 -1.13 5.06
C MET A 151 9.42 -0.87 4.46
N HIS A 152 10.43 -0.52 5.26
CA HIS A 152 11.77 -0.32 4.70
C HIS A 152 12.31 -1.61 4.04
N PRO A 153 12.94 -1.54 2.84
CA PRO A 153 13.30 -0.34 2.06
C PRO A 153 12.21 0.15 1.09
N THR A 154 11.06 -0.52 1.02
CA THR A 154 9.99 -0.20 0.07
C THR A 154 9.19 1.03 0.50
N SER A 155 8.68 1.76 -0.49
CA SER A 155 7.77 2.89 -0.26
C SER A 155 6.32 2.39 -0.18
N THR A 156 5.51 2.98 0.70
CA THR A 156 4.06 2.76 0.70
C THR A 156 3.38 3.90 -0.05
N ALA A 157 2.75 3.62 -1.19
CA ALA A 157 1.91 4.60 -1.87
C ALA A 157 0.62 4.82 -1.06
N LEU A 158 0.34 6.08 -0.72
CA LEU A 158 -0.81 6.49 0.09
C LEU A 158 -1.85 7.27 -0.71
N ALA A 159 -1.48 7.80 -1.87
CA ALA A 159 -2.39 8.33 -2.87
C ALA A 159 -1.71 8.33 -4.25
N GLN A 160 -2.49 8.24 -5.32
CA GLN A 160 -1.95 8.28 -6.68
C GLN A 160 -2.98 8.79 -7.70
N ILE A 161 -2.48 9.35 -8.78
CA ILE A 161 -3.22 9.57 -10.03
C ILE A 161 -2.57 8.71 -11.10
N GLN A 162 -3.33 7.75 -11.63
CA GLN A 162 -2.91 6.98 -12.78
C GLN A 162 -3.49 7.57 -14.06
N GLN A 163 -2.71 7.47 -15.14
CA GLN A 163 -3.14 7.80 -16.48
C GLN A 163 -3.50 6.50 -17.23
N SER A 164 -4.67 6.49 -17.87
CA SER A 164 -5.02 5.39 -18.78
C SER A 164 -4.07 5.37 -19.98
N GLY A 165 -3.42 4.22 -20.21
CA GLY A 165 -2.36 4.10 -21.21
C GLY A 165 -1.07 4.83 -20.86
N GLY A 166 -0.88 5.19 -19.58
CA GLY A 166 0.30 5.86 -19.07
C GLY A 166 1.54 4.95 -18.97
N PRO A 167 2.56 5.37 -18.22
CA PRO A 167 3.81 4.64 -18.10
C PRO A 167 3.61 3.20 -17.61
N SER A 168 4.35 2.27 -18.20
CA SER A 168 4.42 0.87 -17.78
C SER A 168 5.82 0.33 -18.01
N GLY A 169 6.23 -0.65 -17.22
CA GLY A 169 7.57 -1.20 -17.29
C GLY A 169 7.87 -2.16 -16.15
N PHE A 170 9.12 -2.16 -15.70
CA PHE A 170 9.57 -2.97 -14.58
C PHE A 170 10.39 -2.12 -13.60
N ILE A 171 10.17 -2.31 -12.30
CA ILE A 171 11.00 -1.76 -11.22
C ILE A 171 11.56 -2.95 -10.46
N GLU A 172 12.89 -3.03 -10.35
CA GLU A 172 13.60 -4.12 -9.66
C GLU A 172 13.19 -5.54 -10.10
N GLY A 173 12.78 -5.70 -11.37
CA GLY A 173 12.35 -6.98 -11.94
C GLY A 173 10.85 -7.27 -11.81
N PHE A 174 10.08 -6.43 -11.13
CA PHE A 174 8.63 -6.55 -10.98
C PHE A 174 7.89 -5.66 -11.96
N LYS A 175 6.81 -6.18 -12.55
CA LYS A 175 5.97 -5.39 -13.46
C LYS A 175 5.36 -4.20 -12.72
N SER A 176 5.52 -3.01 -13.28
CA SER A 176 5.12 -1.75 -12.66
C SER A 176 4.33 -0.89 -13.64
N ASN A 177 3.22 -0.32 -13.15
CA ASN A 177 2.41 0.69 -13.83
C ASN A 177 2.31 1.89 -12.87
N PRO A 178 3.32 2.76 -12.80
CA PRO A 178 3.34 3.84 -11.82
C PRO A 178 2.26 4.89 -12.13
N GLY A 179 1.75 5.53 -11.08
CA GLY A 179 0.96 6.74 -11.23
C GLY A 179 1.80 7.86 -11.83
N VAL A 180 1.16 8.80 -12.53
CA VAL A 180 1.84 10.02 -13.01
C VAL A 180 2.11 11.00 -11.86
N LEU A 181 1.25 10.99 -10.85
CA LEU A 181 1.43 11.67 -9.57
C LEU A 181 1.24 10.66 -8.47
N MET A 182 2.14 10.63 -7.50
CA MET A 182 2.07 9.69 -6.40
C MET A 182 2.52 10.34 -5.09
N PHE A 183 1.93 9.90 -3.99
CA PHE A 183 2.29 10.33 -2.65
C PHE A 183 2.69 9.11 -1.83
N HIS A 184 3.90 9.10 -1.29
CA HIS A 184 4.51 7.93 -0.68
C HIS A 184 4.95 8.21 0.74
N ALA A 185 4.80 7.23 1.63
CA ALA A 185 5.60 7.15 2.84
C ALA A 185 6.91 6.41 2.51
N HIS A 186 8.04 7.10 2.66
CA HIS A 186 9.36 6.56 2.36
C HIS A 186 10.44 7.23 3.20
N GLU A 187 11.36 6.43 3.77
CA GLU A 187 12.49 6.92 4.58
C GLU A 187 12.10 7.91 5.70
N GLY A 188 10.93 7.72 6.34
CA GLY A 188 10.49 8.62 7.41
C GLY A 188 9.85 9.92 6.94
N TYR A 189 9.65 10.10 5.64
CA TYR A 189 8.99 11.26 5.05
C TYR A 189 7.80 10.90 4.20
N TYR A 190 6.89 11.87 4.07
CA TYR A 190 5.84 11.87 3.07
C TYR A 190 6.37 12.58 1.82
N ASP A 191 6.57 11.84 0.74
CA ASP A 191 7.12 12.34 -0.50
C ASP A 191 6.02 12.48 -1.55
N PHE A 192 6.17 13.47 -2.43
CA PHE A 192 5.36 13.66 -3.63
C PHE A 192 6.23 13.44 -4.86
N ASP A 193 5.84 12.46 -5.67
CA ASP A 193 6.50 12.10 -6.92
C ASP A 193 5.63 12.50 -8.11
N TRP A 194 6.25 13.12 -9.10
CA TRP A 194 5.66 13.48 -10.37
C TRP A 194 6.51 12.91 -11.50
N LEU A 195 5.98 11.90 -12.20
CA LEU A 195 6.48 11.49 -13.50
C LEU A 195 6.01 12.50 -14.53
N TYR A 196 6.80 13.55 -14.75
CA TYR A 196 6.48 14.60 -15.69
C TYR A 196 6.71 14.09 -17.11
N LEU A 197 5.60 13.78 -17.79
CA LEU A 197 5.59 13.43 -19.21
C LEU A 197 5.48 14.71 -20.04
N HIS A 198 6.38 14.88 -21.02
CA HIS A 198 6.42 16.04 -21.89
C HIS A 198 6.92 15.68 -23.29
N GLY A 199 6.83 16.62 -24.22
CA GLY A 199 7.23 16.40 -25.61
C GLY A 199 6.04 16.14 -26.53
N SER A 200 6.31 15.51 -27.67
CA SER A 200 5.29 15.24 -28.68
C SER A 200 4.65 13.87 -28.45
N ARG A 201 3.45 13.62 -28.99
CA ARG A 201 2.78 12.31 -28.91
C ARG A 201 3.60 11.15 -29.49
N THR A 202 4.59 11.44 -30.34
CA THR A 202 5.47 10.46 -30.97
C THR A 202 6.88 10.43 -30.37
N ASP A 203 7.18 11.33 -29.43
CA ASP A 203 8.46 11.46 -28.73
C ASP A 203 8.19 12.01 -27.32
N ILE A 204 7.65 11.15 -26.47
CA ILE A 204 7.34 11.47 -25.08
C ILE A 204 8.62 11.29 -24.27
N LYS A 205 8.98 12.33 -23.53
CA LYS A 205 10.09 12.36 -22.58
C LYS A 205 9.53 12.31 -21.17
N GLN A 206 10.20 11.54 -20.33
CA GLN A 206 9.89 11.44 -18.91
C GLN A 206 10.93 12.23 -18.11
N THR A 207 10.48 12.93 -17.08
CA THR A 207 11.33 13.56 -16.08
C THR A 207 10.74 13.29 -14.71
N ASP A 208 11.51 12.62 -13.85
CA ASP A 208 11.06 12.22 -12.53
C ASP A 208 11.37 13.35 -11.55
N LEU A 209 10.32 13.97 -11.01
CA LEU A 209 10.41 15.04 -10.03
C LEU A 209 9.95 14.51 -8.68
N ARG A 210 10.80 14.65 -7.65
CA ARG A 210 10.51 14.19 -6.29
C ARG A 210 10.62 15.34 -5.31
N PHE A 211 9.62 15.47 -4.45
CA PHE A 211 9.51 16.52 -3.45
C PHE A 211 9.29 15.90 -2.08
N ARG A 212 10.23 16.13 -1.17
CA ARG A 212 10.07 15.75 0.23
C ARG A 212 9.18 16.76 0.94
N LEU A 213 8.08 16.28 1.55
CA LEU A 213 7.11 17.12 2.26
C LEU A 213 7.34 17.04 3.77
N LEU A 214 6.34 16.63 4.55
CA LEU A 214 6.42 16.50 6.00
C LEU A 214 7.11 15.20 6.43
N SER A 215 7.67 15.19 7.64
CA SER A 215 8.06 13.91 8.26
C SER A 215 6.82 13.09 8.61
N LEU A 216 6.93 11.76 8.58
CA LEU A 216 5.81 10.89 8.95
C LEU A 216 5.43 11.08 10.43
N ASP A 217 6.39 11.35 11.31
CA ASP A 217 6.15 11.64 12.73
C ASP A 217 5.32 12.93 12.93
N GLU A 218 5.47 13.93 12.06
CA GLU A 218 4.61 15.13 12.08
C GLU A 218 3.19 14.84 11.60
N MET A 219 2.97 13.77 10.84
CA MET A 219 1.66 13.36 10.32
C MET A 219 0.95 12.31 11.19
N LYS A 220 1.67 11.67 12.12
CA LYS A 220 1.08 10.71 13.07
C LYS A 220 0.08 11.39 13.99
N ASP A 221 -1.10 10.78 14.11
CA ASP A 221 -2.27 11.25 14.84
C ASP A 221 -2.71 12.69 14.51
N LYS A 222 -2.30 13.19 13.34
CA LYS A 222 -2.57 14.54 12.87
C LYS A 222 -3.07 14.52 11.44
N TRP A 223 -4.24 15.10 11.23
CA TRP A 223 -4.72 15.30 9.87
C TRP A 223 -3.86 16.33 9.12
N THR A 224 -3.39 15.89 7.96
CA THR A 224 -2.65 16.70 7.01
C THR A 224 -3.54 16.93 5.79
N ASP A 225 -3.78 18.20 5.46
CA ASP A 225 -4.56 18.59 4.29
C ASP A 225 -3.66 18.79 3.08
N ILE A 226 -3.95 18.08 1.99
CA ILE A 226 -3.21 18.15 0.74
C ILE A 226 -4.15 18.71 -0.33
N SER A 227 -3.66 19.67 -1.11
CA SER A 227 -4.40 20.19 -2.25
C SER A 227 -3.46 20.62 -3.38
N PHE A 228 -3.87 20.35 -4.61
CA PHE A 228 -3.15 20.73 -5.81
C PHE A 228 -4.12 20.92 -6.97
N CYS A 229 -3.67 21.60 -8.03
CA CYS A 229 -4.46 21.75 -9.25
C CYS A 229 -3.64 21.34 -10.48
N LEU A 230 -4.29 20.58 -11.36
CA LEU A 230 -3.82 20.22 -12.69
C LEU A 230 -4.48 21.15 -13.70
N ASP A 231 -3.68 21.91 -14.45
CA ASP A 231 -4.17 22.85 -15.46
C ASP A 231 -3.84 22.35 -16.87
N PHE A 232 -4.78 21.60 -17.45
CA PHE A 232 -4.72 21.08 -18.81
C PHE A 232 -5.02 22.12 -19.89
N ALA A 233 -5.48 23.32 -19.51
CA ALA A 233 -5.74 24.39 -20.48
C ALA A 233 -4.44 25.03 -20.99
N LYS A 234 -3.34 24.90 -20.23
CA LYS A 234 -2.01 25.23 -20.71
C LYS A 234 -1.45 24.00 -21.43
N ASN A 235 -1.35 24.10 -22.76
CA ASN A 235 -0.91 23.04 -23.71
C ASN A 235 0.46 22.36 -23.42
N ASN A 236 1.08 22.59 -22.26
CA ASN A 236 2.39 22.04 -21.87
C ASN A 236 2.29 20.87 -20.89
N MET A 237 1.08 20.46 -20.48
CA MET A 237 0.87 19.18 -19.81
C MET A 237 0.35 18.18 -20.83
N SER A 238 1.25 17.52 -21.57
CA SER A 238 0.91 16.24 -22.18
C SER A 238 0.92 15.21 -21.07
N LEU A 239 -0.24 14.84 -20.54
CA LEU A 239 -0.37 13.49 -19.99
C LEU A 239 -0.46 12.54 -21.18
#